data_AF-A0A938ZX89-F1
#
_entry.id   AF-A0A938ZX89-F1
#
_cell.length_a   1.000
_cell.length_b   1.000
_cell.length_c   1.000
_cell.angle_alpha   90.00
_cell.angle_beta   90.00
_cell.angle_gamma   90.00
#
_symmetry.space_group_name_H-M   'P 1'
#
loop_
_entity.id
_entity.type
_entity.pdbx_description
1 polymer ?
#
loop_
_entity_poly.entity_id
_entity_poly.type
_entity_poly.pdbx_seq_one_letter_code
_entity_poly.pdbx_strand_id
1 'polypeptide(L)'
;MYLPKEYPFIHIYAQQKPRQPVIIKGNTEGLCVLLNAIVTAIAYQENNGTSEVFDGDAEVYEVVVRLVNTHDELAPLPYQIEKQ
;
A
#
# COMPACT_ATOMS: atom_id res chain seq x y z
N MET A 1 16.95 17.70 -4.26
CA MET A 1 17.39 16.76 -3.22
C MET A 1 16.92 15.39 -3.64
N TYR A 2 17.80 14.39 -3.74
CA TYR A 2 17.42 13.03 -4.14
C TYR A 2 16.97 12.25 -2.89
N LEU A 3 15.96 11.39 -3.04
CA LEU A 3 15.55 10.50 -1.96
C LEU A 3 16.70 9.52 -1.64
N PRO A 4 16.98 9.24 -0.36
CA PRO A 4 17.95 8.22 0.03
C PRO A 4 17.58 6.87 -0.61
N LYS A 5 18.58 6.16 -1.16
CA LYS A 5 18.37 4.80 -1.70
C LYS A 5 18.17 3.75 -0.61
N GLU A 6 18.56 4.04 0.62
CA GLU A 6 18.63 3.05 1.70
C GLU A 6 17.25 2.73 2.31
N TYR A 7 16.28 3.63 2.16
CA TYR A 7 14.96 3.46 2.76
C TYR A 7 13.91 3.19 1.70
N PRO A 8 13.01 2.21 1.89
CA PRO A 8 11.92 1.96 0.96
C PRO A 8 10.87 3.06 1.08
N PHE A 9 10.75 3.94 0.07
CA PHE A 9 9.79 5.04 0.07
C PHE A 9 8.63 4.76 -0.87
N ILE A 10 7.39 4.86 -0.39
CA ILE A 10 6.17 4.78 -1.20
C ILE A 10 5.13 5.78 -0.71
N HIS A 11 4.45 6.42 -1.65
CA HIS A 11 3.22 7.16 -1.42
C HIS A 11 2.13 6.70 -2.40
N ILE A 12 0.95 6.37 -1.88
CA ILE A 12 -0.21 5.95 -2.67
C ILE A 12 -1.30 7.02 -2.61
N TYR A 13 -1.58 7.65 -3.75
CA TYR A 13 -2.68 8.58 -3.88
C TYR A 13 -3.94 7.81 -4.29
N ALA A 14 -4.78 7.52 -3.31
CA ALA A 14 -6.07 6.90 -3.55
C ALA A 14 -6.99 7.81 -4.37
N GLN A 15 -7.92 7.17 -5.08
CA GLN A 15 -8.88 7.84 -5.93
C GLN A 15 -9.85 8.70 -5.10
N GLN A 16 -9.97 10.00 -5.41
CA GLN A 16 -10.91 10.90 -4.72
C GLN A 16 -12.26 11.01 -5.44
N LYS A 17 -12.30 10.69 -6.74
CA LYS A 17 -13.52 10.73 -7.58
C LYS A 17 -13.55 9.59 -8.58
N PRO A 18 -14.72 9.07 -8.98
CA PRO A 18 -14.84 8.05 -10.03
C PRO A 18 -14.02 8.38 -11.29
N ARG A 19 -13.38 7.38 -11.88
CA ARG A 19 -12.50 7.44 -13.06
C ARG A 19 -11.18 8.24 -12.92
N GLN A 20 -10.79 8.71 -11.73
CA GLN A 20 -9.43 9.20 -11.51
C GLN A 20 -8.43 8.04 -11.37
N PRO A 21 -7.21 8.17 -11.92
CA PRO A 21 -6.17 7.15 -11.74
C PRO A 21 -5.69 7.13 -10.29
N VAL A 22 -5.38 5.93 -9.79
CA VAL A 22 -4.56 5.76 -8.59
C VAL A 22 -3.11 6.02 -8.97
N ILE A 23 -2.40 6.84 -8.20
CA ILE A 23 -1.00 7.18 -8.46
C ILE A 23 -0.15 6.58 -7.34
N ILE A 24 0.84 5.77 -7.71
CA ILE A 24 1.84 5.24 -6.79
C ILE A 24 3.18 5.88 -7.14
N LYS A 25 3.82 6.53 -6.17
CA LYS A 25 5.16 7.10 -6.32
C LYS A 25 6.09 6.43 -5.30
N GLY A 26 7.29 6.04 -5.72
CA GLY A 26 8.28 5.46 -4.83
C GLY A 26 9.66 5.40 -5.45
N ASN A 27 10.67 5.13 -4.63
CA ASN A 27 12.00 4.74 -5.12
C ASN A 27 12.03 3.25 -5.48
N THR A 28 13.15 2.76 -6.00
CA THR A 28 13.30 1.37 -6.45
C THR A 28 13.00 0.39 -5.32
N GLU A 29 13.57 0.67 -4.16
CA GLU A 29 13.47 -0.14 -2.94
C GLU A 29 12.02 -0.22 -2.45
N GLY A 30 11.33 0.93 -2.40
CA GLY A 30 9.91 0.99 -2.08
C GLY A 30 9.08 0.14 -3.06
N LEU A 31 9.23 0.35 -4.37
CA LEU A 31 8.46 -0.41 -5.35
C LEU A 31 8.74 -1.92 -5.30
N CYS A 32 9.97 -2.33 -4.99
CA CYS A 32 10.31 -3.74 -4.76
C CYS A 32 9.58 -4.31 -3.54
N VAL A 33 9.53 -3.56 -2.44
CA VAL A 33 8.82 -3.94 -1.22
C VAL A 33 7.31 -4.08 -1.48
N LEU A 34 6.71 -3.14 -2.21
CA LEU A 34 5.29 -3.24 -2.60
C LEU A 34 5.02 -4.45 -3.50
N LEU A 35 5.88 -4.72 -4.49
CA LEU A 35 5.76 -5.92 -5.33
C LEU A 35 5.82 -7.19 -4.49
N ASN A 36 6.71 -7.25 -3.49
CA ASN A 36 6.83 -8.39 -2.59
C ASN A 36 5.55 -8.58 -1.74
N ALA A 37 4.97 -7.51 -1.21
CA ALA A 37 3.70 -7.56 -0.51
C ALA A 37 2.56 -8.08 -1.42
N ILE A 38 2.48 -7.58 -2.65
CA ILE A 38 1.48 -8.03 -3.63
C ILE A 38 1.64 -9.52 -3.94
N VAL A 39 2.86 -9.96 -4.26
CA VAL A 39 3.14 -11.37 -4.56
C VAL A 39 2.81 -12.26 -3.36
N THR A 40 3.19 -11.84 -2.15
CA THR A 40 2.88 -12.58 -0.92
C THR A 40 1.38 -12.75 -0.73
N ALA A 41 0.60 -11.67 -0.86
CA ALA A 41 -0.86 -11.71 -0.71
C ALA A 41 -1.55 -12.64 -1.74
N ILE A 42 -0.99 -12.73 -2.95
CA ILE A 42 -1.53 -13.59 -4.02
C ILE A 42 -1.12 -15.06 -3.81
N ALA A 43 0.15 -15.30 -3.51
CA ALA A 43 0.71 -16.65 -3.44
C ALA A 43 0.37 -17.39 -2.13
N TYR A 44 0.16 -16.65 -1.04
CA TYR A 44 -0.07 -17.20 0.29
C TYR A 44 -1.38 -16.66 0.86
N GLN A 45 -2.52 -17.10 0.32
CA GLN A 45 -3.86 -16.54 0.62
C GLN A 45 -4.29 -16.58 2.09
N GLU A 46 -3.66 -17.43 2.91
CA GLU A 46 -3.89 -17.45 4.38
C GLU A 46 -3.21 -16.28 5.11
N ASN A 47 -2.30 -15.57 4.43
CA ASN A 47 -1.52 -14.46 4.95
C ASN A 47 -1.76 -13.20 4.11
N ASN A 48 -1.97 -12.06 4.78
CA ASN A 48 -1.89 -10.78 4.10
C ASN A 48 -0.44 -10.54 3.65
N GLY A 49 -0.28 -9.85 2.52
CA GLY A 49 1.02 -9.30 2.16
C GLY A 49 1.28 -8.03 2.96
N THR A 50 2.22 -8.06 3.90
CA THR A 50 2.59 -6.88 4.69
C THR A 50 4.01 -6.42 4.37
N SER A 51 4.26 -5.13 4.53
CA SER A 51 5.59 -4.54 4.35
C SER A 51 5.70 -3.17 5.00
N GLU A 52 6.87 -2.82 5.52
CA GLU A 52 7.14 -1.51 6.10
C GLU A 52 7.80 -0.58 5.07
N VAL A 53 7.31 0.65 4.97
CA VAL A 53 7.82 1.69 4.06
C VAL A 53 7.84 3.04 4.77
N PHE A 54 8.49 4.00 4.15
CA PHE A 54 8.46 5.39 4.54
C PHE A 54 7.61 6.21 3.57
N ASP A 55 6.91 7.21 4.09
CA ASP A 55 6.14 8.15 3.26
C ASP A 55 6.98 9.37 2.81
N GLY A 56 6.31 10.40 2.28
CA GLY A 56 6.97 11.62 1.81
C GLY A 56 7.58 12.47 2.93
N ASP A 57 7.11 12.29 4.16
CA ASP A 57 7.55 12.99 5.37
C ASP A 57 8.55 12.14 6.20
N ALA A 58 8.97 10.99 5.65
CA ALA A 58 9.87 10.02 6.26
C ALA A 58 9.31 9.39 7.55
N GLU A 59 7.99 9.32 7.67
CA GLU A 59 7.31 8.55 8.70
C GLU A 59 7.15 7.09 8.27
N VAL A 60 7.20 6.16 9.23
CA VAL A 60 7.11 4.71 8.98
C VAL A 60 5.64 4.30 8.89
N TYR A 61 5.29 3.60 7.81
CA TYR A 61 3.96 3.07 7.56
C TYR A 61 4.01 1.59 7.18
N GLU A 62 2.97 0.85 7.54
CA GLU A 62 2.73 -0.50 7.04
C GLU A 62 1.85 -0.44 5.78
N VAL A 63 2.31 -1.09 4.71
CA VAL A 63 1.50 -1.40 3.54
C VAL A 63 0.94 -2.81 3.70
N VAL A 64 -0.38 -2.91 3.83
CA VAL A 64 -1.10 -4.18 3.89
C VAL A 64 -1.85 -4.41 2.58
N VAL A 65 -1.48 -5.45 1.85
CA VAL A 65 -2.15 -5.93 0.65
C VAL A 65 -2.98 -7.15 1.02
N ARG A 66 -4.29 -7.08 0.75
CA ARG A 66 -5.23 -8.18 0.97
C ARG A 66 -5.88 -8.57 -0.34
N LEU A 67 -5.93 -9.88 -0.60
CA LEU A 67 -6.74 -10.41 -1.69
C LEU A 67 -8.19 -10.52 -1.19
N VAL A 68 -9.12 -9.89 -1.89
CA VAL A 68 -10.55 -9.94 -1.60
C VAL A 68 -11.29 -10.60 -2.74
N ASN A 69 -12.34 -11.35 -2.42
CA ASN A 69 -13.09 -12.17 -3.38
C ASN A 69 -14.46 -11.57 -3.71
N THR A 70 -14.97 -10.69 -2.86
CA THR A 70 -16.30 -10.08 -3.02
C THR A 70 -16.23 -8.56 -3.01
N HIS A 71 -17.25 -7.91 -3.58
CA HIS A 71 -17.36 -6.46 -3.55
C HIS A 71 -17.55 -5.93 -2.13
N ASP A 72 -18.26 -6.68 -1.28
CA ASP A 72 -18.54 -6.29 0.09
C ASP A 72 -17.26 -6.29 0.94
N GLU A 73 -16.29 -7.18 0.66
CA GLU A 73 -14.97 -7.20 1.31
C GLU A 73 -14.10 -5.97 1.00
N LEU A 74 -14.45 -5.15 0.00
CA LEU A 74 -13.78 -3.87 -0.26
C LEU A 74 -14.23 -2.77 0.71
N ALA A 75 -15.28 -3.01 1.49
CA ALA A 75 -15.85 -2.07 2.44
C ALA A 75 -15.96 -2.71 3.86
N PRO A 76 -15.97 -1.90 4.93
CA PRO A 76 -15.72 -0.46 4.97
C PRO A 76 -14.24 -0.14 4.72
N LEU A 77 -13.97 1.07 4.22
CA LEU A 77 -12.58 1.52 4.07
C LEU A 77 -11.94 1.67 5.46
N PRO A 78 -10.64 1.37 5.64
CA PRO A 78 -10.00 1.35 6.96
C PRO A 78 -10.23 2.61 7.81
N TYR A 79 -10.21 3.80 7.19
CA TYR A 79 -10.45 5.08 7.86
C TYR A 79 -11.92 5.32 8.29
N GLN A 80 -12.86 4.48 7.82
CA GLN A 80 -14.25 4.48 8.29
C GLN A 80 -14.42 3.64 9.55
N ILE A 81 -13.49 2.73 9.83
CA ILE A 81 -13.48 1.89 11.04
C ILE A 81 -12.89 2.68 12.21
N GLU A 82 -11.88 3.52 11.98
CA GLU A 82 -11.25 4.36 13.03
C GLU A 82 -12.18 5.45 13.62
N LYS A 83 -13.36 5.68 13.03
CA LYS A 83 -14.35 6.68 13.51
C LYS A 83 -15.50 6.09 14.33
N GLN A 84 -15.42 4.82 14.73
CA GLN A 84 -16.35 4.19 15.68
C GLN A 84 -15.64 3.90 17.01
#